data_AF-A0A1C6EET7-F1
#
_entry.id   AF-A0A1C6EET7-F1
#
_cell.length_a   1.000
_cell.length_b   1.000
_cell.length_c   1.000
_cell.angle_alpha   90.00
_cell.angle_beta   90.00
_cell.angle_gamma   90.00
#
_symmetry.space_group_name_H-M   'P 1'
#
loop_
_entity.id
_entity.type
_entity.pdbx_description
1 polymer ?
#
loop_
_entity_poly.entity_id
_entity_poly.type
_entity_poly.pdbx_seq_one_letter_code
_entity_poly.pdbx_strand_id
1 'polypeptide(L)'
;MPKYKIFVEETVKLKHLITVECDEDIIEYIPDPDDSAGGEVSNYAYDMLDGIDGLTVLSVEEEIDCYDCDCFELDDIIPCKEDD
;
A
#
# COMPACT_ATOMS: atom_id res chain seq x y z
N MET A 1 -2.93 15.94 -8.55
CA MET A 1 -3.17 15.49 -7.17
C MET A 1 -1.85 14.99 -6.59
N PRO A 2 -1.63 15.09 -5.26
CA PRO A 2 -0.50 14.42 -4.62
C PRO A 2 -0.59 12.91 -4.79
N LYS A 3 0.56 12.28 -5.03
CA LYS A 3 0.69 10.83 -5.15
C LYS A 3 1.55 10.31 -4.01
N TYR A 4 1.28 9.10 -3.55
CA TYR A 4 2.01 8.46 -2.45
C TYR A 4 2.38 7.03 -2.83
N LYS A 5 3.53 6.60 -2.32
CA LYS A 5 4.02 5.23 -2.36
C LYS A 5 3.87 4.63 -0.97
N ILE A 6 3.07 3.59 -0.86
CA ILE A 6 2.87 2.83 0.37
C ILE A 6 3.66 1.53 0.22
N PHE A 7 4.54 1.30 1.18
CA PHE A 7 5.34 0.09 1.28
C PHE A 7 4.70 -0.84 2.30
N VAL A 8 4.33 -2.03 1.84
CA VAL A 8 3.84 -3.10 2.70
C VAL A 8 4.87 -4.21 2.66
N GLU A 9 5.48 -4.50 3.81
CA GLU A 9 6.40 -5.62 3.97
C GLU A 9 5.65 -6.81 4.51
N GLU A 10 5.78 -7.95 3.85
CA GLU A 10 5.56 -9.22 4.51
C GLU A 10 6.76 -9.47 5.44
N THR A 11 6.55 -9.96 6.67
CA THR A 11 7.61 -10.34 7.63
C THR A 11 8.61 -11.39 7.09
N VAL A 12 8.46 -11.76 5.82
CA VAL A 12 9.39 -12.47 4.93
C VAL A 12 9.69 -11.68 3.64
N LYS A 13 10.41 -10.55 3.72
CA LYS A 13 11.13 -9.90 2.58
C LYS A 13 10.40 -9.71 1.23
N LEU A 14 9.09 -9.88 1.16
CA LEU A 14 8.23 -9.57 0.03
C LEU A 14 7.77 -8.14 0.25
N LYS A 15 8.24 -7.22 -0.60
CA LYS A 15 7.84 -5.81 -0.52
C LYS A 15 6.82 -5.52 -1.60
N HIS A 16 5.67 -5.00 -1.18
CA HIS A 16 4.69 -4.46 -2.09
C HIS A 16 4.81 -2.95 -2.13
N LEU A 17 4.86 -2.41 -3.34
CA LEU A 17 4.80 -0.99 -3.59
C LEU A 17 3.44 -0.64 -4.16
N ILE A 18 2.61 0.02 -3.36
CA ILE A 18 1.30 0.49 -3.78
C ILE A 18 1.41 1.98 -4.08
N THR A 19 1.10 2.37 -5.31
CA THR A 19 1.02 3.79 -5.69
C THR A 19 -0.43 4.23 -5.63
N VAL A 20 -0.68 5.29 -4.86
CA VAL A 20 -2.02 5.87 -4.68
C VAL A 20 -2.01 7.35 -5.03
N GLU A 21 -3.12 7.84 -5.53
CA GLU A 21 -3.41 9.26 -5.71
C GLU A 21 -4.37 9.70 -4.60
N CYS A 22 -4.08 10.82 -3.96
CA CYS A 22 -4.95 11.39 -2.93
C CYS A 22 -5.49 12.74 -3.41
N ASP A 23 -6.80 12.94 -3.31
CA ASP A 23 -7.44 14.22 -3.60
C ASP A 23 -7.16 15.26 -2.50
N GLU A 24 -6.82 14.81 -1.30
CA GLU A 24 -6.39 15.66 -0.18
C GLU A 24 -4.86 15.84 -0.16
N ASP A 25 -4.40 16.97 0.37
CA ASP A 25 -2.98 17.34 0.43
C ASP A 25 -2.14 16.42 1.35
N ILE A 26 -2.77 15.63 2.24
CA ILE A 26 -2.11 14.75 3.22
C ILE A 26 -3.00 13.55 3.52
N ILE A 27 -2.43 12.33 3.53
CA ILE A 27 -3.12 11.14 4.04
C ILE A 27 -3.11 11.17 5.58
N GLU A 28 -4.29 11.29 6.20
CA GLU A 28 -4.43 11.36 7.66
C GLU A 28 -4.38 9.96 8.32
N TYR A 29 -4.90 8.94 7.64
CA TYR A 29 -5.00 7.59 8.17
C TYR A 29 -4.97 6.55 7.05
N ILE A 30 -4.17 5.50 7.25
CA ILE A 30 -4.17 4.29 6.42
C ILE A 30 -4.43 3.10 7.35
N PRO A 31 -5.44 2.25 7.08
CA PRO A 31 -5.67 1.05 7.87
C PRO A 31 -4.48 0.11 7.76
N ASP A 32 -4.14 -0.60 8.83
CA ASP A 32 -3.13 -1.65 8.75
C ASP A 32 -3.62 -2.80 7.84
N PRO A 33 -2.71 -3.43 7.08
CA PRO A 33 -3.00 -4.56 6.21
C PRO A 33 -3.39 -5.84 6.96
N ASP A 34 -3.33 -5.83 8.30
CA ASP A 34 -3.42 -7.02 9.14
C ASP A 34 -4.86 -7.57 9.35
N ASP A 35 -4.92 -8.90 9.34
CA ASP A 35 -5.99 -9.92 9.49
C ASP A 35 -7.29 -9.79 8.67
N SER A 36 -7.75 -8.58 8.30
CA SER A 36 -9.04 -8.44 7.59
C SER A 36 -8.96 -8.75 6.10
N ALA A 37 -7.78 -8.55 5.50
CA ALA A 37 -7.55 -8.69 4.06
C ALA A 37 -7.26 -10.15 3.63
N GLY A 38 -7.32 -11.11 4.56
CA GLY A 38 -7.07 -12.53 4.25
C GLY A 38 -5.63 -12.84 3.83
N GLY A 39 -4.69 -11.93 4.11
CA GLY A 39 -3.29 -12.06 3.70
C GLY A 39 -3.03 -11.78 2.22
N GLU A 40 -3.94 -11.11 1.51
CA GLU A 40 -3.71 -10.77 0.09
C GLU A 40 -3.53 -9.25 -0.08
N VAL A 41 -2.36 -8.83 -0.58
CA VAL A 41 -2.08 -7.40 -0.89
C VAL A 41 -3.11 -6.79 -1.83
N SER A 42 -3.64 -7.60 -2.75
CA SER A 42 -4.64 -7.15 -3.71
C SER A 42 -5.94 -6.74 -3.01
N ASN A 43 -6.31 -7.46 -1.95
CA ASN A 43 -7.49 -7.17 -1.15
C ASN A 43 -7.25 -5.91 -0.30
N TYR A 44 -6.07 -5.79 0.32
CA TYR A 44 -5.70 -4.58 1.02
C TYR A 44 -5.70 -3.34 0.11
N ALA A 45 -5.09 -3.44 -1.08
CA ALA A 45 -5.03 -2.33 -2.02
C ALA A 45 -6.42 -1.97 -2.58
N TYR A 46 -7.15 -2.92 -3.18
CA TYR A 46 -8.36 -2.58 -3.93
C TYR A 46 -9.65 -2.62 -3.10
N ASP A 47 -9.68 -3.28 -1.94
CA ASP A 47 -10.89 -3.38 -1.10
C ASP A 47 -10.81 -2.42 0.09
N MET A 48 -9.64 -2.29 0.74
CA MET A 48 -9.45 -1.31 1.82
C MET A 48 -9.05 0.07 1.32
N LEU A 49 -7.91 0.21 0.62
CA LEU A 49 -7.38 1.54 0.28
C LEU A 49 -8.29 2.28 -0.70
N ASP A 50 -8.76 1.62 -1.76
CA ASP A 50 -9.71 2.23 -2.72
C ASP A 50 -11.08 2.56 -2.09
N GLY A 51 -11.41 1.94 -0.94
CA GLY A 51 -12.59 2.26 -0.15
C GLY A 51 -12.47 3.53 0.68
N ILE A 52 -11.28 4.15 0.77
CA ILE A 52 -11.04 5.39 1.51
C ILE A 52 -11.45 6.58 0.64
N ASP A 53 -12.33 7.44 1.17
CA ASP A 53 -12.78 8.64 0.47
C ASP A 53 -11.58 9.55 0.15
N GLY A 54 -11.42 9.91 -1.12
CA GLY A 54 -10.32 10.76 -1.59
C GLY A 54 -8.99 10.02 -1.80
N LEU A 55 -8.96 8.68 -1.81
CA LEU A 55 -7.79 7.89 -2.15
C LEU A 55 -8.11 6.93 -3.31
N THR A 56 -7.30 6.96 -4.36
CA THR A 56 -7.45 6.10 -5.54
C THR A 56 -6.18 5.28 -5.75
N VAL A 57 -6.32 3.96 -5.86
CA VAL A 57 -5.16 3.09 -6.14
C VAL A 57 -4.81 3.10 -7.62
N LEU A 58 -3.57 3.48 -7.94
CA LEU A 58 -3.07 3.55 -9.32
C LEU A 58 -2.41 2.26 -9.76
N SER A 59 -1.55 1.68 -8.91
CA SER A 59 -0.82 0.45 -9.23
C SER A 59 -0.33 -0.28 -7.98
N VAL A 60 -0.16 -1.59 -8.10
CA VAL A 60 0.45 -2.46 -7.10
C VAL A 60 1.61 -3.18 -7.79
N GLU A 61 2.82 -3.03 -7.27
CA GLU A 61 4.02 -3.71 -7.74
C GLU A 61 4.52 -4.67 -6.66
N GLU A 62 4.92 -5.88 -7.06
CA GLU A 62 5.42 -6.94 -6.19
C GLU A 62 6.94 -7.12 -6.39
N GLU A 63 7.73 -6.97 -5.33
CA GLU A 63 9.16 -7.31 -5.34
C GLU A 63 9.41 -8.58 -4.49
N ILE A 64 9.69 -9.70 -5.19
CA ILE A 64 9.82 -11.02 -4.58
C ILE A 64 11.29 -11.31 -4.23
N ASP A 65 11.60 -11.39 -2.93
CA ASP A 65 12.78 -12.08 -2.39
C ASP A 65 12.26 -13.38 -1.72
N CYS A 66 12.64 -14.54 -2.24
CA CYS A 66 11.88 -15.79 -2.12
C CYS A 66 11.71 -16.40 -0.70
N TYR A 67 10.47 -16.91 -0.44
CA TYR A 67 9.96 -18.00 0.43
C TYR A 67 8.90 -17.63 1.52
N ASP A 68 7.78 -18.39 1.49
CA ASP A 68 6.55 -18.43 2.32
C ASP A 68 6.63 -18.05 3.83
N CYS A 69 5.86 -17.02 4.22
CA CYS A 69 5.09 -16.94 5.48
C CYS A 69 4.01 -15.82 5.41
N ASP A 70 2.76 -16.16 5.75
CA ASP A 70 1.57 -15.30 5.65
C ASP A 70 1.45 -14.21 6.75
N CYS A 71 2.34 -13.21 6.82
CA CYS A 71 2.27 -12.15 7.83
C CYS A 71 2.70 -10.77 7.26
N PHE A 72 1.82 -9.75 7.28
CA PHE A 72 2.00 -8.44 6.63
C PHE A 72 2.10 -7.27 7.62
N GLU A 73 2.97 -6.30 7.34
CA GLU A 73 3.15 -5.07 8.11
C GLU A 73 3.32 -3.85 7.17
N LEU A 74 2.77 -2.70 7.55
CA LEU A 74 3.07 -1.42 6.86
C LEU A 74 4.46 -0.95 7.25
N ASP A 75 5.32 -0.76 6.25
CA ASP A 75 6.70 -0.33 6.47
C ASP A 75 6.84 1.19 6.40
N ASP A 76 6.39 1.81 5.29
CA ASP A 76 6.60 3.24 5.06
C ASP A 76 5.56 3.85 4.09
N ILE A 77 5.28 5.15 4.25
CA ILE A 77 4.42 5.92 3.33
C ILE A 77 5.20 7.15 2.88
N ILE A 78 5.56 7.17 1.60
CA ILE A 78 6.44 8.19 1.03
C ILE A 78 5.67 9.01 -0.01
N PRO A 79 5.62 10.34 0.09
CA PRO A 79 5.05 11.18 -0.96
C PRO A 79 5.87 11.02 -2.25
N CYS A 80 5.19 10.76 -3.36
CA CYS A 80 5.77 10.83 -4.70
C CYS A 80 6.05 12.30 -5.01
N LYS A 81 7.31 12.70 -4.94
CA LYS A 81 7.74 13.88 -5.67
C LYS A 81 7.75 13.48 -7.15
N GLU A 82 6.79 13.99 -7.92
CA GLU A 82 7.04 14.13 -9.36
C GLU A 82 8.20 15.14 -9.47
N ASP A 83 9.42 14.64 -9.73
CA ASP A 83 10.46 15.47 -10.31
C ASP A 83 9.87 16.03 -11.63
N ASP A 84 9.60 17.34 -11.63
CA ASP A 84 9.11 18.13 -12.77
C ASP A 84 9.98 17.94 -14.03
#